data_AF-A0A1B6JPI6-F1
#
_entry.id   AF-A0A1B6JPI6-F1
#
_cell.length_a   1.000
_cell.length_b   1.000
_cell.length_c   1.000
_cell.angle_alpha   90.00
_cell.angle_beta   90.00
_cell.angle_gamma   90.00
#
_symmetry.space_group_name_H-M   'P 1'
#
loop_
_entity.id
_entity.type
_entity.pdbx_description
1 polymer ?
#
loop_
_entity_poly.entity_id
_entity_poly.type
_entity_poly.pdbx_seq_one_letter_code
_entity_poly.pdbx_strand_id
1 'polypeptide(L)'
;MEEPWMTSSFLAQVLQSVEETQEEVEVIKVQSSSVVPSGANYCSLLSRVHVNYKLGQENVVKSTSLIVKTPLISGEMKNFLERAGVYRTECVVYNEILPKMYELKDLKSTAKSFHCPLEKSLVLEDLKLSGFVMADRLKQLDFHHCQLVLERMAMFHALSVGVHHKYPDLLPNTGVHLLYNDTLPELYKKQLRGLSQTNLTSLIEELEGIDGCKKYADAIREIAPSHYDKALEFLVPGDKGLNVYNFGDVWINNMMFKYNDDGEVVDVKFIDFQNAQFGTYAVDLNYFWWSSANESVRENHREELFEVYRRTLNRTLDEIGCSEHLTKEDFDREMKSSGPYVVYVLSGVLPLAMAQPDDHVDYNAVKPDDYVDAPNRKNLQSKYFKKVIVKMLQQIDKNGLLDSSI
;
A
#
# COMPACT_ATOMS: atom_id res chain seq x y z
N MET A 1 -14.45 2.89 -23.91
CA MET A 1 -15.28 4.10 -24.14
C MET A 1 -14.42 5.27 -23.75
N GLU A 2 -14.44 6.35 -24.53
CA GLU A 2 -13.81 7.60 -24.10
C GLU A 2 -14.57 8.12 -22.88
N GLU A 3 -13.85 8.34 -21.78
CA GLU A 3 -14.40 8.88 -20.55
C GLU A 3 -14.90 10.33 -20.79
N PRO A 4 -16.15 10.68 -20.46
CA PRO A 4 -16.73 11.98 -20.83
C PRO A 4 -15.95 13.21 -20.32
N TRP A 5 -15.21 13.05 -19.22
CA TRP A 5 -14.40 14.10 -18.61
C TRP A 5 -13.02 14.28 -19.29
N MET A 6 -12.55 13.32 -20.07
CA MET A 6 -11.22 13.32 -20.71
C MET A 6 -11.21 14.16 -21.98
N THR A 7 -11.50 15.46 -21.82
CA THR A 7 -11.57 16.44 -22.91
C THR A 7 -10.21 17.02 -23.25
N SER A 8 -10.06 17.62 -24.44
CA SER A 8 -8.84 18.36 -24.81
C SER A 8 -8.52 19.50 -23.83
N SER A 9 -9.54 20.16 -23.27
CA SER A 9 -9.35 21.24 -22.27
C SER A 9 -8.80 20.71 -20.95
N PHE A 10 -9.30 19.56 -20.49
CA PHE A 10 -8.75 18.88 -19.31
C PHE A 10 -7.26 18.53 -19.53
N LEU A 11 -6.94 17.89 -20.66
CA LEU A 11 -5.58 17.47 -20.97
C LEU A 11 -4.64 18.66 -21.19
N ALA A 12 -5.10 19.76 -21.79
CA ALA A 12 -4.29 20.96 -21.96
C ALA A 12 -3.83 21.52 -20.60
N GLN A 13 -4.73 21.64 -19.62
CA GLN A 13 -4.39 22.11 -18.26
C GLN A 13 -3.39 21.18 -17.55
N VAL A 14 -3.59 19.87 -17.69
CA VAL A 14 -2.66 18.86 -17.16
C VAL A 14 -1.28 19.01 -17.81
N LEU A 15 -1.22 19.12 -19.13
CA LEU A 15 0.03 19.22 -19.90
C LEU A 15 0.79 20.53 -19.63
N GLN A 16 0.09 21.63 -19.36
CA GLN A 16 0.73 22.87 -18.87
C GLN A 16 1.47 22.64 -17.55
N SER A 17 0.89 21.85 -16.65
CA SER A 17 1.56 21.43 -15.40
C SER A 17 2.71 20.45 -15.64
N VAL A 18 2.61 19.57 -16.64
CA VAL A 18 3.70 18.63 -17.00
C VAL A 18 4.92 19.39 -17.52
N GLU A 19 4.69 20.39 -18.36
CA GLU A 19 5.72 21.21 -19.01
C GLU A 19 6.17 22.39 -18.14
N GLU A 20 5.53 22.60 -16.99
CA GLU A 20 5.77 23.73 -16.08
C GLU A 20 5.69 25.09 -16.80
N THR A 21 4.68 25.23 -17.69
CA THR A 21 4.50 26.38 -18.59
C THR A 21 3.10 27.00 -18.48
N GLN A 22 2.97 28.23 -18.96
CA GLN A 22 1.70 28.94 -19.15
C GLN A 22 1.32 29.07 -20.64
N GLU A 23 2.12 28.51 -21.54
CA GLU A 23 1.83 28.51 -22.97
C GLU A 23 0.55 27.72 -23.29
N GLU A 24 -0.12 28.09 -24.38
CA GLU A 24 -1.28 27.35 -24.88
C GLU A 24 -0.87 25.94 -25.31
N VAL A 25 -1.66 24.94 -24.94
CA VAL A 25 -1.41 23.54 -25.33
C VAL A 25 -2.48 23.10 -26.32
N GLU A 26 -2.06 22.78 -27.54
CA GLU A 26 -2.92 22.16 -28.55
C GLU A 26 -2.84 20.63 -28.42
N VAL A 27 -3.93 19.99 -27.99
CA VAL A 27 -4.04 18.53 -27.94
C VAL A 27 -4.40 18.00 -29.33
N ILE A 28 -3.49 17.23 -29.93
CA ILE A 28 -3.63 16.73 -31.31
C ILE A 28 -4.30 15.35 -31.32
N LYS A 29 -3.83 14.45 -30.45
CA LYS A 29 -4.30 13.06 -30.42
C LYS A 29 -4.25 12.51 -29.00
N VAL A 30 -5.30 11.80 -28.63
CA VAL A 30 -5.43 11.12 -27.34
C VAL A 30 -5.72 9.65 -27.58
N GLN A 31 -5.09 8.77 -26.80
CA GLN A 31 -5.42 7.36 -26.74
C GLN A 31 -5.43 6.93 -25.28
N SER A 32 -6.53 6.34 -24.83
CA SER A 32 -6.66 5.86 -23.45
C SER A 32 -6.87 4.35 -23.39
N SER A 33 -6.38 3.73 -22.32
CA SER A 33 -6.54 2.30 -22.03
C SER A 33 -6.60 2.07 -20.52
N SER A 34 -7.26 1.00 -20.09
CA SER A 34 -7.23 0.59 -18.68
C SER A 34 -5.82 0.13 -18.29
N VAL A 35 -5.34 0.50 -17.12
CA VAL A 35 -4.03 0.05 -16.60
C VAL A 35 -4.10 -1.40 -16.13
N VAL A 36 -5.24 -1.80 -15.57
CA VAL A 36 -5.48 -3.14 -15.04
C VAL A 36 -6.59 -3.87 -15.83
N PRO A 37 -6.59 -5.21 -15.85
CA PRO A 37 -7.68 -5.98 -16.43
C PRO A 37 -9.04 -5.64 -15.81
N SER A 38 -10.12 -5.88 -16.55
CA SER A 38 -11.48 -5.74 -16.01
C SER A 38 -11.66 -6.68 -14.80
N GLY A 39 -12.25 -6.18 -13.71
CA GLY A 39 -12.40 -6.91 -12.44
C GLY A 39 -11.20 -6.85 -11.49
N ALA A 40 -10.06 -6.29 -11.91
CA ALA A 40 -8.90 -6.05 -11.04
C ALA A 40 -8.85 -4.61 -10.49
N ASN A 41 -9.90 -3.81 -10.70
CA ASN A 41 -10.08 -2.49 -10.12
C ASN A 41 -10.64 -2.63 -8.70
N TYR A 42 -9.77 -2.60 -7.69
CA TYR A 42 -10.19 -2.75 -6.29
C TYR A 42 -10.92 -1.50 -5.79
N CYS A 43 -10.23 -0.36 -5.79
CA CYS A 43 -10.69 0.84 -5.09
C CYS A 43 -10.77 2.09 -5.99
N SER A 44 -10.30 2.02 -7.24
CA SER A 44 -10.29 3.15 -8.17
C SER A 44 -10.26 2.67 -9.61
N LEU A 45 -10.51 3.59 -10.55
CA LEU A 45 -10.33 3.36 -11.97
C LEU A 45 -8.98 3.96 -12.40
N LEU A 46 -8.13 3.15 -13.03
CA LEU A 46 -6.84 3.60 -13.55
C LEU A 46 -6.84 3.59 -15.08
N SER A 47 -6.65 4.77 -15.66
CA SER A 47 -6.51 4.97 -17.11
C SER A 47 -5.11 5.41 -17.46
N ARG A 48 -4.46 4.71 -18.40
CA ARG A 48 -3.25 5.20 -19.08
C ARG A 48 -3.67 6.03 -20.28
N VAL A 49 -3.18 7.27 -20.33
CA VAL A 49 -3.53 8.24 -21.38
C VAL A 49 -2.26 8.65 -22.11
N HIS A 50 -2.16 8.25 -23.38
CA HIS A 50 -1.15 8.71 -24.30
C HIS A 50 -1.64 9.96 -25.02
N VAL A 51 -0.85 11.03 -25.00
CA VAL A 51 -1.23 12.32 -25.59
C VAL A 51 -0.13 12.84 -26.49
N ASN A 52 -0.50 13.25 -27.70
CA ASN A 52 0.34 14.04 -28.59
C ASN A 52 -0.16 15.48 -28.60
N TYR A 53 0.75 16.45 -28.44
CA TYR A 53 0.40 17.85 -28.27
C TYR A 53 1.48 18.79 -28.81
N LYS A 54 1.14 20.07 -28.96
CA LYS A 54 2.06 21.18 -29.26
C LYS A 54 1.98 22.25 -28.18
N LEU A 55 3.08 22.98 -28.03
CA LEU A 55 3.15 24.17 -27.17
C LEU A 55 3.13 25.43 -28.03
N GLY A 56 2.26 26.38 -27.69
CA GLY A 56 2.12 27.65 -28.38
C GLY A 56 2.02 27.49 -29.91
N GLN A 57 2.90 28.18 -30.62
CA GLN A 57 3.00 28.12 -32.09
C GLN A 57 4.11 27.17 -32.57
N GLU A 58 4.63 26.30 -31.70
CA GLU A 58 5.68 25.36 -32.10
C GLU A 58 5.15 24.33 -33.12
N ASN A 59 5.96 24.05 -34.14
CA ASN A 59 5.67 22.99 -35.10
C ASN A 59 6.09 21.59 -34.60
N VAL A 60 6.71 21.50 -33.42
CA VAL A 60 7.18 20.24 -32.84
C VAL A 60 6.04 19.57 -32.09
N VAL A 61 5.67 18.38 -32.51
CA VAL A 61 4.70 17.54 -31.79
C VAL A 61 5.43 16.78 -30.69
N LYS A 62 5.06 17.04 -29.44
CA LYS A 62 5.50 16.29 -28.26
C LYS A 62 4.56 15.12 -28.00
N SER A 63 5.04 14.13 -27.27
CA SER A 63 4.27 12.96 -26.86
C SER A 63 4.60 12.58 -25.41
N THR A 64 3.57 12.24 -24.64
CA THR A 64 3.73 11.77 -23.25
C THR A 64 2.70 10.70 -22.89
N SER A 65 2.93 10.01 -21.78
CA SER A 65 2.01 9.03 -21.16
C SER A 65 1.76 9.42 -19.72
N LEU A 66 0.49 9.42 -19.33
CA LEU A 66 0.03 9.80 -18.00
C LEU A 66 -0.85 8.69 -17.41
N ILE A 67 -0.83 8.54 -16.09
CA ILE A 67 -1.77 7.71 -15.36
C ILE A 67 -2.81 8.61 -14.71
N VAL A 68 -4.07 8.45 -15.09
CA VAL A 68 -5.20 9.14 -14.47
C VAL A 68 -5.92 8.15 -13.56
N LYS A 69 -5.95 8.45 -12.26
CA LYS A 69 -6.64 7.67 -11.24
C LYS A 69 -7.88 8.42 -10.80
N THR A 70 -9.05 7.80 -10.96
CA THR A 70 -10.35 8.40 -10.58
C THR A 70 -11.13 7.50 -9.63
N PRO A 71 -12.06 8.06 -8.83
CA PRO A 71 -12.95 7.26 -8.01
C PRO A 71 -13.79 6.27 -8.82
N LEU A 72 -14.24 5.21 -8.15
CA LEU A 72 -15.26 4.33 -8.71
C LEU A 72 -16.54 5.12 -9.05
N ILE A 73 -17.23 4.74 -10.12
CA ILE A 73 -18.38 5.49 -10.63
C ILE A 73 -19.63 5.25 -9.77
N SER A 74 -19.84 4.00 -9.32
CA SER A 74 -21.04 3.57 -8.59
C SER A 74 -20.77 2.34 -7.69
N GLY A 75 -21.73 2.01 -6.82
CA GLY A 75 -21.73 0.78 -6.02
C GLY A 75 -21.45 1.02 -4.53
N GLU A 76 -21.72 0.00 -3.70
CA GLU A 76 -21.52 0.08 -2.25
C GLU A 76 -20.05 0.24 -1.87
N MET A 77 -19.13 -0.37 -2.63
CA MET A 77 -17.69 -0.20 -2.43
C MET A 77 -17.28 1.27 -2.61
N LYS A 78 -17.76 1.95 -3.66
CA LYS A 78 -17.54 3.39 -3.84
C LYS A 78 -18.01 4.17 -2.61
N ASN A 79 -19.25 3.95 -2.19
CA ASN A 79 -19.85 4.66 -1.07
C ASN A 79 -19.05 4.44 0.23
N PHE A 80 -18.53 3.22 0.44
CA PHE A 80 -17.68 2.88 1.56
C PHE A 80 -16.32 3.62 1.50
N LEU A 81 -15.62 3.57 0.36
CA LEU A 81 -14.33 4.24 0.16
C LEU A 81 -14.43 5.77 0.30
N GLU A 82 -15.52 6.37 -0.21
CA GLU A 82 -15.78 7.80 -0.04
C GLU A 82 -15.97 8.17 1.44
N ARG A 83 -16.74 7.37 2.20
CA ARG A 83 -16.95 7.59 3.64
C ARG A 83 -15.69 7.39 4.46
N ALA A 84 -14.87 6.40 4.08
CA ALA A 84 -13.56 6.15 4.70
C ALA A 84 -12.51 7.22 4.32
N GLY A 85 -12.83 8.14 3.39
CA GLY A 85 -11.96 9.25 3.02
C GLY A 85 -10.81 8.86 2.09
N VAL A 86 -10.79 7.64 1.56
CA VAL A 86 -9.68 7.03 0.82
C VAL A 86 -9.18 7.91 -0.34
N TYR A 87 -10.09 8.37 -1.20
CA TYR A 87 -9.71 9.21 -2.35
C TYR A 87 -9.13 10.56 -1.93
N ARG A 88 -9.62 11.12 -0.82
CA ARG A 88 -9.11 12.39 -0.30
C ARG A 88 -7.71 12.21 0.27
N THR A 89 -7.49 11.14 1.05
CA THR A 89 -6.19 10.80 1.63
C THR A 89 -5.12 10.77 0.54
N GLU A 90 -5.32 9.97 -0.50
CA GLU A 90 -4.32 9.82 -1.56
C GLU A 90 -4.00 11.17 -2.26
N CYS A 91 -5.01 12.00 -2.52
CA CYS A 91 -4.79 13.35 -3.07
C CYS A 91 -3.96 14.24 -2.15
N VAL A 92 -4.23 14.24 -0.84
CA VAL A 92 -3.45 15.01 0.14
C VAL A 92 -2.01 14.50 0.22
N VAL A 93 -1.81 13.18 0.15
CA VAL A 93 -0.47 12.61 0.15
C VAL A 93 0.35 13.14 -1.03
N TYR A 94 -0.18 13.04 -2.25
CA TYR A 94 0.55 13.48 -3.45
C TYR A 94 0.73 14.99 -3.56
N ASN A 95 -0.27 15.77 -3.18
CA ASN A 95 -0.27 17.20 -3.46
C ASN A 95 0.19 18.07 -2.28
N GLU A 96 0.27 17.51 -1.07
CA GLU A 96 0.66 18.26 0.12
C GLU A 96 1.78 17.59 0.91
N ILE A 97 1.64 16.31 1.28
CA ILE A 97 2.61 15.64 2.17
C ILE A 97 3.93 15.34 1.44
N LEU A 98 3.88 14.71 0.27
CA LEU A 98 5.08 14.35 -0.50
C LEU A 98 5.92 15.58 -0.88
N PRO A 99 5.35 16.70 -1.38
CA PRO A 99 6.12 17.92 -1.60
C PRO A 99 6.87 18.39 -0.35
N LYS A 100 6.21 18.42 0.81
CA LYS A 100 6.83 18.82 2.09
C LYS A 100 7.94 17.87 2.53
N MET A 101 7.78 16.57 2.29
CA MET A 101 8.84 15.59 2.54
C MET A 101 10.05 15.84 1.62
N TYR A 102 9.81 16.07 0.33
CA TYR A 102 10.87 16.24 -0.65
C TYR A 102 11.60 17.58 -0.54
N GLU A 103 10.98 18.59 0.07
CA GLU A 103 11.66 19.82 0.52
C GLU A 103 12.71 19.56 1.61
N LEU A 104 12.50 18.57 2.48
CA LEU A 104 13.49 18.19 3.50
C LEU A 104 14.65 17.41 2.89
N LYS A 105 14.35 16.49 1.97
CA LYS A 105 15.34 15.70 1.23
C LYS A 105 14.74 15.18 -0.07
N ASP A 106 15.44 15.39 -1.18
CA ASP A 106 15.02 14.93 -2.50
C ASP A 106 15.11 13.39 -2.62
N LEU A 107 14.05 12.69 -2.20
CA LEU A 107 13.98 11.23 -2.20
C LEU A 107 13.44 10.65 -3.52
N LYS A 108 12.55 11.42 -4.18
CA LYS A 108 11.81 11.02 -5.40
C LYS A 108 11.30 9.57 -5.34
N SER A 109 10.76 9.10 -4.22
CA SER A 109 10.36 7.69 -4.02
C SER A 109 9.03 7.30 -4.69
N THR A 110 8.40 8.20 -5.42
CA THR A 110 7.05 8.04 -5.97
C THR A 110 6.98 8.54 -7.40
N ALA A 111 5.88 8.25 -8.09
CA ALA A 111 5.53 8.97 -9.31
C ALA A 111 5.35 10.47 -9.03
N LYS A 112 5.74 11.32 -9.98
CA LYS A 112 5.40 12.76 -9.93
C LYS A 112 3.88 12.93 -10.07
N SER A 113 3.29 13.75 -9.23
CA SER A 113 1.89 14.22 -9.38
C SER A 113 1.87 15.50 -10.22
N PHE A 114 0.87 15.61 -11.08
CA PHE A 114 0.60 16.80 -11.88
C PHE A 114 -0.75 17.42 -11.49
N HIS A 115 -0.98 18.67 -11.89
CA HIS A 115 -2.26 19.31 -11.69
C HIS A 115 -3.40 18.44 -12.25
N CYS A 116 -4.41 18.18 -11.41
CA CYS A 116 -5.62 17.46 -11.80
C CYS A 116 -6.83 18.37 -11.58
N PRO A 117 -7.53 18.80 -12.65
CA PRO A 117 -8.75 19.58 -12.54
C PRO A 117 -9.95 18.84 -11.93
N LEU A 118 -9.85 17.51 -11.76
CA LEU A 118 -10.94 16.69 -11.24
C LEU A 118 -10.81 16.52 -9.72
N GLU A 119 -11.92 16.68 -9.02
CA GLU A 119 -11.96 16.42 -7.58
C GLU A 119 -11.65 14.95 -7.27
N LYS A 120 -10.95 14.72 -6.15
CA LYS A 120 -10.64 13.38 -5.61
C LYS A 120 -9.98 12.45 -6.64
N SER A 121 -9.25 13.02 -7.59
CA SER A 121 -8.60 12.32 -8.69
C SER A 121 -7.15 12.77 -8.79
N LEU A 122 -6.33 11.96 -9.44
CA LEU A 122 -4.90 12.21 -9.61
C LEU A 122 -4.49 12.03 -11.05
N VAL A 123 -3.57 12.88 -11.50
CA VAL A 123 -2.78 12.64 -12.70
C VAL A 123 -1.33 12.44 -12.29
N LEU A 124 -0.79 11.28 -12.60
CA LEU A 124 0.54 10.84 -12.20
C LEU A 124 1.40 10.56 -13.42
N GLU A 125 2.71 10.67 -13.23
CA GLU A 125 3.72 10.17 -14.17
C GLU A 125 3.51 8.69 -14.49
N ASP A 126 3.54 8.33 -15.77
CA ASP A 126 3.63 6.93 -16.16
C ASP A 126 5.07 6.43 -16.02
N LEU A 127 5.37 5.85 -14.86
CA LEU A 127 6.69 5.34 -14.49
C LEU A 127 7.26 4.31 -15.50
N LYS A 128 6.43 3.71 -16.34
CA LYS A 128 6.91 2.84 -17.44
C LYS A 128 7.80 3.59 -18.43
N LEU A 129 7.57 4.88 -18.66
CA LEU A 129 8.42 5.70 -19.53
C LEU A 129 9.84 5.83 -18.96
N SER A 130 9.96 5.80 -17.64
CA SER A 130 11.23 5.89 -16.91
C SER A 130 11.90 4.53 -16.65
N GLY A 131 11.36 3.46 -17.25
CA GLY A 131 11.90 2.10 -17.20
C GLY A 131 11.51 1.27 -15.97
N PHE A 132 10.55 1.74 -15.18
CA PHE A 132 10.07 0.99 -14.02
C PHE A 132 9.04 -0.07 -14.42
N VAL A 133 9.09 -1.23 -13.78
CA VAL A 133 8.21 -2.37 -14.03
C VAL A 133 7.72 -3.00 -12.73
N MET A 134 6.56 -3.65 -12.78
CA MET A 134 6.05 -4.44 -11.66
C MET A 134 6.88 -5.71 -11.50
N ALA A 135 7.17 -6.10 -10.25
CA ALA A 135 7.73 -7.41 -9.97
C ALA A 135 6.64 -8.51 -10.03
N ASP A 136 7.07 -9.76 -10.26
CA ASP A 136 6.17 -10.92 -10.27
C ASP A 136 5.74 -11.26 -8.83
N ARG A 137 4.47 -10.97 -8.49
CA ARG A 137 3.93 -11.21 -7.15
C ARG A 137 4.07 -12.65 -6.67
N LEU A 138 3.99 -13.62 -7.57
CA LEU A 138 4.05 -15.03 -7.20
C LEU A 138 5.48 -15.47 -6.89
N LYS A 139 6.48 -14.81 -7.48
CA LYS A 139 7.90 -15.05 -7.13
C LYS A 139 8.30 -14.39 -5.83
N GLN A 140 7.53 -13.40 -5.36
CA GLN A 140 7.89 -12.57 -4.21
C GLN A 140 9.25 -11.89 -4.42
N LEU A 141 9.72 -11.16 -3.42
CA LEU A 141 10.95 -10.37 -3.50
C LEU A 141 12.13 -11.11 -2.90
N ASP A 142 13.27 -11.04 -3.60
CA ASP A 142 14.57 -11.50 -3.09
C ASP A 142 15.21 -10.48 -2.16
N PHE A 143 16.42 -10.81 -1.68
CA PHE A 143 17.16 -10.00 -0.72
C PHE A 143 17.41 -8.58 -1.22
N HIS A 144 17.86 -8.40 -2.47
CA HIS A 144 18.23 -7.08 -3.00
C HIS A 144 17.00 -6.18 -3.18
N HIS A 145 15.88 -6.76 -3.62
CA HIS A 145 14.62 -6.02 -3.67
C HIS A 145 14.15 -5.62 -2.28
N CYS A 146 14.19 -6.54 -1.31
CA CYS A 146 13.78 -6.26 0.07
C CYS A 146 14.65 -5.19 0.72
N GLN A 147 15.96 -5.24 0.51
CA GLN A 147 16.88 -4.22 0.99
C GLN A 147 16.49 -2.83 0.47
N LEU A 148 16.31 -2.71 -0.85
CA LEU A 148 15.99 -1.45 -1.49
C LEU A 148 14.63 -0.88 -1.03
N VAL A 149 13.62 -1.75 -0.88
CA VAL A 149 12.31 -1.36 -0.34
C VAL A 149 12.44 -0.83 1.08
N LEU A 150 13.16 -1.53 1.95
CA LEU A 150 13.32 -1.16 3.36
C LEU A 150 14.14 0.11 3.53
N GLU A 151 15.19 0.32 2.73
CA GLU A 151 15.93 1.58 2.72
C GLU A 151 15.03 2.74 2.28
N ARG A 152 14.24 2.57 1.22
CA ARG A 152 13.38 3.64 0.72
C ARG A 152 12.22 3.94 1.66
N MET A 153 11.63 2.92 2.27
CA MET A 153 10.61 3.04 3.31
C MET A 153 11.16 3.76 4.54
N ALA A 154 12.36 3.39 5.02
CA ALA A 154 13.01 4.04 6.15
C ALA A 154 13.25 5.53 5.91
N MET A 155 13.69 5.90 4.70
CA MET A 155 13.84 7.32 4.34
C MET A 155 12.50 8.04 4.35
N PHE A 156 11.45 7.46 3.74
CA PHE A 156 10.10 8.05 3.74
C PHE A 156 9.57 8.26 5.17
N HIS A 157 9.70 7.25 6.03
CA HIS A 157 9.32 7.34 7.44
C HIS A 157 10.09 8.43 8.19
N ALA A 158 11.41 8.57 7.97
CA ALA A 158 12.19 9.66 8.58
C ALA A 158 11.70 11.04 8.12
N LEU A 159 11.45 11.23 6.82
CA LEU A 159 10.92 12.49 6.30
C LEU A 159 9.54 12.82 6.87
N SER A 160 8.72 11.80 7.13
CA SER A 160 7.41 11.99 7.77
C SER A 160 7.52 12.58 9.18
N VAL A 161 8.53 12.18 9.96
CA VAL A 161 8.80 12.74 11.29
C VAL A 161 9.14 14.23 11.17
N GLY A 162 10.02 14.57 10.22
CA GLY A 162 10.37 15.97 9.96
C GLY A 162 9.18 16.82 9.51
N VAL A 163 8.27 16.26 8.69
CA VAL A 163 7.02 16.92 8.31
C VAL A 163 6.10 17.09 9.52
N HIS A 164 5.96 16.06 10.37
CA HIS A 164 5.15 16.15 11.59
C HIS A 164 5.63 17.26 12.52
N HIS A 165 6.93 17.43 12.71
CA HIS A 165 7.48 18.50 13.55
C HIS A 165 7.09 19.89 13.06
N LYS A 166 7.05 20.10 11.74
CA LYS A 166 6.68 21.39 11.13
C LYS A 166 5.16 21.56 11.03
N TYR A 167 4.43 20.47 10.89
CA TYR A 167 2.99 20.42 10.62
C TYR A 167 2.33 19.32 11.49
N PRO A 168 2.21 19.56 12.81
CA PRO A 168 1.80 18.53 13.76
C PRO A 168 0.41 17.96 13.47
N ASP A 169 -0.49 18.76 12.91
CA ASP A 169 -1.86 18.34 12.61
C ASP A 169 -2.02 17.68 11.24
N LEU A 170 -1.06 17.82 10.32
CA LEU A 170 -1.23 17.38 8.92
C LEU A 170 -1.37 15.86 8.82
N LEU A 171 -0.41 15.13 9.37
CA LEU A 171 -0.34 13.67 9.24
C LEU A 171 -1.39 12.95 10.09
N PRO A 172 -1.62 13.30 11.37
CA PRO A 172 -2.65 12.65 12.19
C PRO A 172 -4.08 12.83 11.68
N ASN A 173 -4.36 13.91 10.93
CA ASN A 173 -5.68 14.17 10.36
C ASN A 173 -5.82 13.72 8.90
N THR A 174 -4.82 13.02 8.34
CA THR A 174 -4.83 12.57 6.95
C THR A 174 -4.73 11.05 6.85
N GLY A 175 -5.90 10.42 6.66
CA GLY A 175 -5.99 8.99 6.39
C GLY A 175 -6.11 8.12 7.65
N VAL A 176 -6.73 6.97 7.45
CA VAL A 176 -7.08 5.97 8.47
C VAL A 176 -7.08 4.60 7.81
N HIS A 177 -6.80 3.55 8.58
CA HIS A 177 -6.77 2.19 8.05
C HIS A 177 -8.15 1.77 7.52
N LEU A 178 -8.24 1.37 6.26
CA LEU A 178 -9.50 1.07 5.57
C LEU A 178 -10.37 0.04 6.30
N LEU A 179 -9.76 -1.04 6.79
CA LEU A 179 -10.47 -2.17 7.41
C LEU A 179 -10.50 -2.12 8.94
N TYR A 180 -9.76 -1.19 9.55
CA TYR A 180 -9.65 -1.04 11.00
C TYR A 180 -9.85 0.45 11.30
N ASN A 181 -11.09 0.89 11.15
CA ASN A 181 -11.46 2.29 11.22
C ASN A 181 -12.57 2.51 12.25
N ASP A 182 -12.22 3.12 13.38
CA ASP A 182 -13.17 3.45 14.44
C ASP A 182 -13.87 4.81 14.26
N THR A 183 -13.54 5.56 13.20
CA THR A 183 -14.17 6.85 12.88
C THR A 183 -15.47 6.68 12.08
N LEU A 184 -15.70 5.49 11.51
CA LEU A 184 -16.90 5.18 10.72
C LEU A 184 -18.17 5.09 11.58
N PRO A 185 -19.38 5.25 11.01
CA PRO A 185 -20.62 4.98 11.72
C PRO A 185 -20.72 3.52 12.21
N GLU A 186 -21.40 3.29 13.34
CA GLU A 186 -21.46 2.01 14.05
C GLU A 186 -21.86 0.81 13.16
N LEU A 187 -22.79 1.02 12.23
CA LEU A 187 -23.20 -0.01 11.26
C LEU A 187 -22.00 -0.55 10.46
N TYR A 188 -21.12 0.34 9.99
CA TYR A 188 -19.94 -0.03 9.19
C TYR A 188 -18.85 -0.64 10.07
N LYS A 189 -18.66 -0.14 11.30
CA LYS A 189 -17.75 -0.78 12.27
C LYS A 189 -18.13 -2.23 12.50
N LYS A 190 -19.43 -2.51 12.67
CA LYS A 190 -19.96 -3.87 12.83
C LYS A 190 -19.73 -4.72 11.58
N GLN A 191 -19.87 -4.14 10.38
CA GLN A 191 -19.58 -4.84 9.12
C GLN A 191 -18.08 -5.20 9.00
N LEU A 192 -17.17 -4.28 9.31
CA LEU A 192 -15.73 -4.53 9.28
C LEU A 192 -15.29 -5.59 10.30
N ARG A 193 -15.83 -5.53 11.52
CA ARG A 193 -15.66 -6.59 12.53
C ARG A 193 -16.15 -7.94 12.03
N GLY A 194 -17.35 -7.98 11.43
CA GLY A 194 -17.92 -9.18 10.82
C GLY A 194 -17.02 -9.76 9.72
N LEU A 195 -16.56 -8.91 8.79
CA LEU A 195 -15.64 -9.32 7.73
C LEU A 195 -14.32 -9.87 8.28
N SER A 196 -13.74 -9.20 9.28
CA SER A 196 -12.53 -9.69 9.95
C SER A 196 -12.77 -11.07 10.57
N GLN A 197 -13.90 -11.27 11.25
CA GLN A 197 -14.25 -12.56 11.84
C GLN A 197 -14.43 -13.64 10.77
N THR A 198 -15.14 -13.35 9.68
CA THR A 198 -15.35 -14.28 8.56
C THR A 198 -14.02 -14.69 7.92
N ASN A 199 -13.10 -13.74 7.68
CA ASN A 199 -11.77 -14.03 7.14
C ASN A 199 -10.96 -14.95 8.06
N LEU A 200 -10.99 -14.70 9.38
CA LEU A 200 -10.30 -15.55 10.36
C LEU A 200 -10.90 -16.95 10.44
N THR A 201 -12.22 -17.06 10.51
CA THR A 201 -12.91 -18.36 10.53
C THR A 201 -12.56 -19.18 9.30
N SER A 202 -12.59 -18.55 8.11
CA SER A 202 -12.24 -19.22 6.85
C SER A 202 -10.78 -19.67 6.82
N LEU A 203 -9.85 -18.84 7.32
CA LEU A 203 -8.45 -19.22 7.45
C LEU A 203 -8.28 -20.43 8.38
N ILE A 204 -8.91 -20.39 9.57
CA ILE A 204 -8.85 -21.47 10.55
C ILE A 204 -9.33 -22.80 9.94
N GLU A 205 -10.50 -22.80 9.29
CA GLU A 205 -11.07 -24.00 8.66
C GLU A 205 -10.14 -24.58 7.59
N GLU A 206 -9.52 -23.73 6.76
CA GLU A 206 -8.57 -24.20 5.74
C GLU A 206 -7.27 -24.73 6.36
N LEU A 207 -6.77 -24.12 7.44
CA LEU A 207 -5.58 -24.57 8.15
C LEU A 207 -5.77 -25.92 8.84
N GLU A 208 -6.96 -26.23 9.34
CA GLU A 208 -7.27 -27.55 9.93
C GLU A 208 -7.14 -28.70 8.91
N GLY A 209 -7.37 -28.40 7.63
CA GLY A 209 -7.20 -29.36 6.53
C GLY A 209 -5.77 -29.52 6.03
N ILE A 210 -4.80 -28.78 6.57
CA ILE A 210 -3.39 -28.81 6.13
C ILE A 210 -2.53 -29.51 7.19
N ASP A 211 -1.78 -30.52 6.77
CA ASP A 211 -0.91 -31.27 7.68
C ASP A 211 0.16 -30.34 8.30
N GLY A 212 0.36 -30.48 9.60
CA GLY A 212 1.24 -29.61 10.39
C GLY A 212 0.68 -28.23 10.76
N CYS A 213 -0.53 -27.85 10.31
CA CYS A 213 -1.12 -26.54 10.60
C CYS A 213 -2.11 -26.50 11.77
N LYS A 214 -2.54 -27.66 12.30
CA LYS A 214 -3.56 -27.74 13.36
C LYS A 214 -3.24 -26.85 14.58
N LYS A 215 -1.99 -26.88 15.07
CA LYS A 215 -1.58 -26.05 16.22
C LYS A 215 -1.71 -24.55 15.96
N TYR A 216 -1.52 -24.11 14.71
CA TYR A 216 -1.65 -22.71 14.30
C TYR A 216 -3.12 -22.31 14.16
N ALA A 217 -3.95 -23.20 13.64
CA ALA A 217 -5.40 -23.01 13.61
C ALA A 217 -5.95 -22.83 15.04
N ASP A 218 -5.48 -23.65 15.99
CA ASP A 218 -5.85 -23.55 17.41
C ASP A 218 -5.39 -22.22 18.03
N ALA A 219 -4.14 -21.79 17.78
CA ALA A 219 -3.63 -20.50 18.27
C ALA A 219 -4.39 -19.30 17.69
N ILE A 220 -4.64 -19.28 16.38
CA ILE A 220 -5.41 -18.20 15.72
C ILE A 220 -6.85 -18.17 16.25
N ARG A 221 -7.44 -19.33 16.51
CA ARG A 221 -8.79 -19.43 17.10
C ARG A 221 -8.86 -18.83 18.50
N GLU A 222 -7.80 -19.00 19.30
CA GLU A 222 -7.71 -18.40 20.64
C GLU A 222 -7.64 -16.86 20.58
N ILE A 223 -6.93 -16.31 19.59
CA ILE A 223 -6.76 -14.85 19.42
C ILE A 223 -8.01 -14.19 18.81
N ALA A 224 -8.71 -14.90 17.91
CA ALA A 224 -9.78 -14.38 17.07
C ALA A 224 -10.84 -13.51 17.81
N PRO A 225 -11.33 -13.86 19.02
CA PRO A 225 -12.35 -13.07 19.71
C PRO A 225 -11.92 -11.63 20.06
N SER A 226 -10.62 -11.41 20.29
CA SER A 226 -10.06 -10.10 20.66
C SER A 226 -9.25 -9.43 19.55
N HIS A 227 -8.98 -10.18 18.47
CA HIS A 227 -8.12 -9.77 17.36
C HIS A 227 -8.44 -8.38 16.83
N TYR A 228 -9.71 -8.11 16.52
CA TYR A 228 -10.07 -6.87 15.86
C TYR A 228 -9.81 -5.63 16.72
N ASP A 229 -10.13 -5.73 18.01
CA ASP A 229 -9.90 -4.66 18.97
C ASP A 229 -8.42 -4.43 19.24
N LYS A 230 -7.65 -5.50 19.41
CA LYS A 230 -6.19 -5.40 19.58
C LYS A 230 -5.48 -4.85 18.34
N ALA A 231 -5.93 -5.24 17.14
CA ALA A 231 -5.40 -4.69 15.90
C ALA A 231 -5.75 -3.20 15.73
N LEU A 232 -6.97 -2.78 16.13
CA LEU A 232 -7.32 -1.37 16.20
C LEU A 232 -6.43 -0.60 17.18
N GLU A 233 -6.23 -1.12 18.38
CA GLU A 233 -5.38 -0.51 19.40
C GLU A 233 -3.93 -0.34 18.92
N PHE A 234 -3.38 -1.36 18.25
CA PHE A 234 -2.04 -1.32 17.66
C PHE A 234 -1.88 -0.23 16.59
N LEU A 235 -2.96 0.14 15.89
CA LEU A 235 -2.94 1.18 14.87
C LEU A 235 -3.03 2.60 15.44
N VAL A 236 -3.38 2.75 16.71
CA VAL A 236 -3.44 4.07 17.36
C VAL A 236 -2.01 4.58 17.57
N PRO A 237 -1.68 5.82 17.15
CA PRO A 237 -0.38 6.42 17.42
C PRO A 237 -0.03 6.41 18.91
N GLY A 238 1.15 5.91 19.26
CA GLY A 238 1.58 5.79 20.66
C GLY A 238 2.21 7.07 21.19
N ASP A 239 1.95 7.43 22.44
CA ASP A 239 2.49 8.66 23.07
C ASP A 239 4.01 8.66 23.26
N LYS A 240 4.63 7.48 23.32
CA LYS A 240 6.05 7.28 23.66
C LYS A 240 6.86 6.56 22.59
N GLY A 241 6.23 6.21 21.47
CA GLY A 241 6.83 5.52 20.34
C GLY A 241 7.18 6.46 19.21
N LEU A 242 8.06 6.02 18.31
CA LEU A 242 8.31 6.74 17.06
C LEU A 242 7.13 6.53 16.10
N ASN A 243 6.26 7.54 16.01
CA ASN A 243 5.19 7.55 15.03
C ASN A 243 5.70 8.12 13.70
N VAL A 244 5.25 7.51 12.62
CA VAL A 244 5.60 7.86 11.25
C VAL A 244 4.32 7.93 10.42
N TYR A 245 4.40 8.52 9.25
CA TYR A 245 3.38 8.36 8.23
C TYR A 245 3.67 7.10 7.43
N ASN A 246 2.79 6.12 7.53
CA ASN A 246 2.88 4.86 6.81
C ASN A 246 2.26 5.02 5.41
N PHE A 247 2.79 4.28 4.44
CA PHE A 247 2.14 4.01 3.16
C PHE A 247 0.82 3.24 3.36
N GLY A 248 0.80 2.29 4.31
CA GLY A 248 -0.37 1.54 4.76
C GLY A 248 -0.79 0.36 3.87
N ASP A 249 -0.23 0.20 2.67
CA ASP A 249 -0.52 -0.91 1.75
C ASP A 249 0.75 -1.35 0.99
N VAL A 250 1.81 -1.69 1.75
CA VAL A 250 3.15 -1.93 1.21
C VAL A 250 3.36 -3.38 0.75
N TRP A 251 2.60 -3.80 -0.25
CA TRP A 251 2.81 -5.07 -0.95
C TRP A 251 3.42 -4.87 -2.34
N ILE A 252 3.95 -5.95 -2.90
CA ILE A 252 4.68 -5.97 -4.18
C ILE A 252 3.90 -5.35 -5.37
N ASN A 253 2.55 -5.37 -5.34
CA ASN A 253 1.73 -4.77 -6.40
C ASN A 253 1.62 -3.24 -6.32
N ASN A 254 2.08 -2.64 -5.23
CA ASN A 254 2.16 -1.19 -5.04
C ASN A 254 3.61 -0.69 -5.14
N MET A 255 4.48 -1.47 -5.79
CA MET A 255 5.89 -1.15 -6.00
C MET A 255 6.27 -1.37 -7.46
N MET A 256 6.99 -0.40 -8.03
CA MET A 256 7.62 -0.53 -9.34
C MET A 256 9.13 -0.47 -9.20
N PHE A 257 9.83 -1.39 -9.84
CA PHE A 257 11.28 -1.56 -9.76
C PHE A 257 11.95 -1.18 -11.06
N LYS A 258 13.16 -0.65 -10.97
CA LYS A 258 14.03 -0.38 -12.11
C LYS A 258 15.27 -1.26 -12.02
N TYR A 259 15.71 -1.74 -13.16
CA TYR A 259 16.86 -2.64 -13.29
C TYR A 259 17.94 -2.01 -14.17
N ASN A 260 19.20 -2.32 -13.90
CA ASN A 260 20.31 -2.00 -14.80
C ASN A 260 20.41 -3.02 -15.94
N ASP A 261 21.39 -2.82 -16.84
CA ASP A 261 21.61 -3.69 -18.00
C ASP A 261 22.03 -5.13 -17.62
N ASP A 262 22.58 -5.32 -16.41
CA ASP A 262 22.94 -6.62 -15.85
C ASP A 262 21.74 -7.35 -15.20
N GLY A 263 20.58 -6.70 -15.12
CA GLY A 263 19.35 -7.24 -14.53
C GLY A 263 19.27 -7.09 -13.01
N GLU A 264 20.15 -6.29 -12.40
CA GLU A 264 20.13 -6.01 -10.96
C GLU A 264 19.16 -4.87 -10.65
N VAL A 265 18.44 -4.99 -9.54
CA VAL A 265 17.51 -3.95 -9.08
C VAL A 265 18.28 -2.74 -8.56
N VAL A 266 17.97 -1.55 -9.07
CA VAL A 266 18.69 -0.30 -8.77
C VAL A 266 17.81 0.82 -8.21
N ASP A 267 16.49 0.76 -8.43
CA ASP A 267 15.57 1.73 -7.84
C ASP A 267 14.17 1.12 -7.62
N VAL A 268 13.42 1.70 -6.70
CA VAL A 268 12.03 1.36 -6.40
C VAL A 268 11.20 2.64 -6.23
N LYS A 269 9.98 2.62 -6.78
CA LYS A 269 8.95 3.62 -6.52
C LYS A 269 7.75 2.97 -5.88
N PHE A 270 7.23 3.61 -4.84
CA PHE A 270 5.95 3.25 -4.24
C PHE A 270 4.82 4.01 -4.96
N ILE A 271 3.71 3.32 -5.15
CA ILE A 271 2.48 3.85 -5.71
C ILE A 271 1.32 3.48 -4.79
N ASP A 272 0.17 4.12 -4.99
CA ASP A 272 -1.05 3.89 -4.22
C ASP A 272 -0.96 4.18 -2.70
N PHE A 273 -1.37 5.38 -2.31
CA PHE A 273 -1.34 5.85 -0.92
C PHE A 273 -2.74 5.89 -0.28
N GLN A 274 -3.65 5.07 -0.79
CA GLN A 274 -5.05 5.08 -0.39
C GLN A 274 -5.29 4.66 1.07
N ASN A 275 -4.37 3.88 1.64
CA ASN A 275 -4.43 3.40 3.03
C ASN A 275 -3.39 4.11 3.93
N ALA A 276 -2.79 5.20 3.45
CA ALA A 276 -1.77 5.93 4.20
C ALA A 276 -2.34 6.50 5.50
N GLN A 277 -1.56 6.42 6.56
CA GLN A 277 -2.01 6.80 7.90
C GLN A 277 -0.83 7.06 8.84
N PHE A 278 -1.06 7.89 9.85
CA PHE A 278 -0.09 8.16 10.90
C PHE A 278 -0.16 7.11 12.01
N GLY A 279 0.99 6.60 12.45
CA GLY A 279 1.06 5.59 13.52
C GLY A 279 2.42 4.91 13.60
N THR A 280 2.45 3.71 14.15
CA THR A 280 3.70 2.94 14.29
C THR A 280 4.27 2.50 12.93
N TYR A 281 5.59 2.58 12.76
CA TYR A 281 6.29 2.11 11.55
C TYR A 281 6.20 0.59 11.34
N ALA A 282 5.83 -0.14 12.40
CA ALA A 282 5.67 -1.59 12.36
C ALA A 282 4.49 -2.04 11.47
N VAL A 283 3.57 -1.12 11.13
CA VAL A 283 2.49 -1.36 10.16
C VAL A 283 3.08 -1.73 8.80
N ASP A 284 3.84 -0.82 8.19
CA ASP A 284 4.40 -1.05 6.85
C ASP A 284 5.42 -2.18 6.82
N LEU A 285 6.25 -2.31 7.87
CA LEU A 285 7.23 -3.39 7.97
C LEU A 285 6.56 -4.77 7.98
N ASN A 286 5.53 -4.98 8.80
CA ASN A 286 4.85 -6.27 8.86
C ASN A 286 4.02 -6.54 7.62
N TYR A 287 3.34 -5.52 7.08
CA TYR A 287 2.59 -5.65 5.84
C TYR A 287 3.50 -6.10 4.71
N PHE A 288 4.63 -5.42 4.52
CA PHE A 288 5.63 -5.76 3.52
C PHE A 288 6.23 -7.14 3.73
N TRP A 289 6.72 -7.41 4.94
CA TRP A 289 7.49 -8.61 5.22
C TRP A 289 6.69 -9.88 4.97
N TRP A 290 5.43 -9.90 5.43
CA TRP A 290 4.60 -11.10 5.35
C TRP A 290 3.86 -11.24 4.01
N SER A 291 3.63 -10.15 3.28
CA SER A 291 3.00 -10.22 1.95
C SER A 291 4.00 -10.46 0.82
N SER A 292 5.21 -9.90 0.90
CA SER A 292 6.03 -9.64 -0.28
C SER A 292 7.46 -10.21 -0.24
N ALA A 293 8.10 -10.33 0.92
CA ALA A 293 9.43 -10.95 1.00
C ALA A 293 9.31 -12.46 0.75
N ASN A 294 10.23 -13.07 0.00
CA ASN A 294 10.19 -14.51 -0.26
C ASN A 294 10.58 -15.36 0.97
N GLU A 295 10.30 -16.67 0.93
CA GLU A 295 10.56 -17.59 2.05
C GLU A 295 12.01 -17.57 2.54
N SER A 296 12.99 -17.57 1.63
CA SER A 296 14.42 -17.59 1.96
C SER A 296 14.85 -16.31 2.67
N VAL A 297 14.36 -15.16 2.21
CA VAL A 297 14.62 -13.86 2.85
C VAL A 297 14.02 -13.83 4.25
N ARG A 298 12.76 -14.30 4.39
CA ARG A 298 12.07 -14.35 5.69
C ARG A 298 12.80 -15.23 6.71
N GLU A 299 13.37 -16.35 6.27
CA GLU A 299 14.08 -17.29 7.14
C GLU A 299 15.48 -16.79 7.54
N ASN A 300 16.24 -16.26 6.57
CA ASN A 300 17.69 -16.10 6.73
C ASN A 300 18.16 -14.64 6.91
N HIS A 301 17.35 -13.64 6.52
CA HIS A 301 17.81 -12.26 6.40
C HIS A 301 16.94 -11.24 7.17
N ARG A 302 16.02 -11.69 8.03
CA ARG A 302 15.11 -10.80 8.78
C ARG A 302 15.85 -9.78 9.63
N GLU A 303 16.76 -10.25 10.49
CA GLU A 303 17.49 -9.37 11.41
C GLU A 303 18.40 -8.39 10.66
N GLU A 304 19.09 -8.88 9.62
CA GLU A 304 19.96 -8.06 8.78
C GLU A 304 19.19 -6.93 8.09
N LEU A 305 18.08 -7.25 7.43
CA LEU A 305 17.30 -6.29 6.66
C LEU A 305 16.53 -5.30 7.55
N PHE A 306 16.05 -5.74 8.71
CA PHE A 306 15.44 -4.83 9.69
C PHE A 306 16.46 -3.89 10.33
N GLU A 307 17.70 -4.32 10.50
CA GLU A 307 18.79 -3.44 10.90
C GLU A 307 19.14 -2.43 9.79
N VAL A 308 19.08 -2.82 8.51
CA VAL A 308 19.21 -1.88 7.38
C VAL A 308 18.14 -0.79 7.44
N TYR A 309 16.87 -1.16 7.67
CA TYR A 309 15.78 -0.22 7.87
C TYR A 309 16.10 0.76 9.02
N ARG A 310 16.40 0.22 10.21
CA ARG A 310 16.63 1.03 11.42
C ARG A 310 17.81 2.00 11.27
N ARG A 311 18.92 1.54 10.70
CA ARG A 311 20.09 2.40 10.42
C ARG A 311 19.77 3.48 9.40
N THR A 312 19.04 3.15 8.35
CA THR A 312 18.68 4.11 7.30
C THR A 312 17.73 5.19 7.82
N LEU A 313 16.77 4.79 8.65
CA LEU A 313 15.83 5.69 9.33
C LEU A 313 16.59 6.68 10.19
N ASN A 314 17.41 6.19 11.13
CA ASN A 314 18.15 7.04 12.07
C ASN A 314 19.13 7.97 11.35
N ARG A 315 19.88 7.46 10.36
CA ARG A 315 20.76 8.31 9.54
C ARG A 315 19.97 9.42 8.85
N THR A 316 18.79 9.12 8.32
CA THR A 316 17.98 10.12 7.61
C THR A 316 17.37 11.13 8.58
N LEU A 317 16.99 10.70 9.80
CA LEU A 317 16.56 11.60 10.89
C LEU A 317 17.69 12.57 11.26
N ASP A 318 18.92 12.07 11.44
CA ASP A 318 20.09 12.90 11.72
C ASP A 318 20.34 13.93 10.61
N GLU A 319 20.26 13.50 9.34
CA GLU A 319 20.48 14.36 8.17
C GLU A 319 19.45 15.49 8.05
N ILE A 320 18.21 15.27 8.48
CA ILE A 320 17.15 16.31 8.48
C ILE A 320 17.03 17.07 9.80
N GLY A 321 17.92 16.79 10.78
CA GLY A 321 17.97 17.48 12.07
C GLY A 321 16.88 17.09 13.07
N CYS A 322 16.31 15.89 12.93
CA CYS A 322 15.37 15.31 13.90
C CYS A 322 16.15 14.67 15.06
N SER A 323 15.66 14.82 16.29
CA SER A 323 16.30 14.27 17.50
C SER A 323 15.88 12.84 17.82
N GLU A 324 14.83 12.36 17.18
CA GLU A 324 14.32 11.00 17.30
C GLU A 324 15.37 10.00 16.85
N HIS A 325 15.46 8.89 17.56
CA HIS A 325 16.34 7.80 17.18
C HIS A 325 15.73 6.48 17.61
N LEU A 326 15.58 5.56 16.66
CA LEU A 326 15.00 4.24 16.90
C LEU A 326 16.08 3.29 17.42
N THR A 327 16.01 2.98 18.72
CA THR A 327 16.89 1.98 19.35
C THR A 327 16.49 0.57 18.91
N LYS A 328 17.39 -0.40 19.10
CA LYS A 328 17.06 -1.80 18.80
C LYS A 328 16.02 -2.34 19.79
N GLU A 329 16.10 -1.96 21.05
CA GLU A 329 15.14 -2.37 22.07
C GLU A 329 13.72 -1.85 21.78
N ASP A 330 13.60 -0.59 21.34
CA ASP A 330 12.31 -0.02 20.94
C ASP A 330 11.78 -0.69 19.67
N PHE A 331 12.66 -0.95 18.69
CA PHE A 331 12.33 -1.69 17.48
C PHE A 331 11.77 -3.08 17.76
N ASP A 332 12.49 -3.88 18.55
CA ASP A 332 12.10 -5.25 18.85
C ASP A 332 10.79 -5.30 19.65
N ARG A 333 10.59 -4.35 20.58
CA ARG A 333 9.35 -4.24 21.37
C ARG A 333 8.15 -3.95 20.48
N GLU A 334 8.27 -2.97 19.58
CA GLU A 334 7.20 -2.56 18.67
C GLU A 334 6.89 -3.64 17.62
N MET A 335 7.92 -4.30 17.08
CA MET A 335 7.71 -5.42 16.16
C MET A 335 7.05 -6.60 16.87
N LYS A 336 7.31 -6.82 18.16
CA LYS A 336 6.64 -7.87 18.93
C LYS A 336 5.17 -7.56 19.20
N SER A 337 4.79 -6.31 19.50
CA SER A 337 3.39 -5.93 19.72
C SER A 337 2.51 -6.02 18.47
N SER A 338 3.11 -6.19 17.28
CA SER A 338 2.40 -6.27 16.00
C SER A 338 1.64 -7.58 15.73
N GLY A 339 1.67 -8.56 16.64
CA GLY A 339 1.02 -9.87 16.47
C GLY A 339 -0.43 -9.79 15.95
N PRO A 340 -1.32 -9.01 16.59
CA PRO A 340 -2.68 -8.78 16.10
C PRO A 340 -2.72 -8.24 14.67
N TYR A 341 -1.85 -7.29 14.30
CA TYR A 341 -1.81 -6.77 12.94
C TYR A 341 -1.30 -7.80 11.92
N VAL A 342 -0.34 -8.66 12.30
CA VAL A 342 0.18 -9.73 11.45
C VAL A 342 -0.91 -10.77 11.13
N VAL A 343 -1.78 -11.08 12.09
CA VAL A 343 -2.93 -11.98 11.87
C VAL A 343 -3.93 -11.37 10.87
N TYR A 344 -4.06 -10.05 10.82
CA TYR A 344 -4.82 -9.37 9.76
C TYR A 344 -4.16 -9.55 8.40
N VAL A 345 -2.84 -9.33 8.29
CA VAL A 345 -2.10 -9.53 7.05
C VAL A 345 -2.26 -10.97 6.54
N LEU A 346 -2.19 -11.97 7.43
CA LEU A 346 -2.39 -13.38 7.09
C LEU A 346 -3.79 -13.70 6.57
N SER A 347 -4.82 -13.19 7.23
CA SER A 347 -6.22 -13.54 6.95
C SER A 347 -6.85 -12.72 5.83
N GLY A 348 -6.44 -11.46 5.67
CA GLY A 348 -7.02 -10.52 4.70
C GLY A 348 -6.16 -10.28 3.46
N VAL A 349 -4.86 -10.02 3.66
CA VAL A 349 -3.96 -9.53 2.60
C VAL A 349 -3.29 -10.69 1.86
N LEU A 350 -2.77 -11.66 2.59
CA LEU A 350 -2.02 -12.79 2.02
C LEU A 350 -2.83 -13.58 0.99
N PRO A 351 -4.15 -13.85 1.18
CA PRO A 351 -4.94 -14.55 0.17
C PRO A 351 -5.06 -13.73 -1.12
N LEU A 352 -5.07 -12.39 -1.04
CA LEU A 352 -5.04 -11.51 -2.21
C LEU A 352 -3.68 -11.50 -2.89
N ALA A 353 -2.60 -11.41 -2.11
CA ALA A 353 -1.23 -11.46 -2.60
C ALA A 353 -0.93 -12.78 -3.34
N MET A 354 -1.55 -13.88 -2.91
CA MET A 354 -1.36 -15.22 -3.48
C MET A 354 -2.39 -15.60 -4.55
N ALA A 355 -3.38 -14.73 -4.83
CA ALA A 355 -4.36 -14.99 -5.86
C ALA A 355 -3.68 -15.20 -7.22
N GLN A 356 -4.15 -16.15 -8.02
CA GLN A 356 -3.74 -16.27 -9.42
C GLN A 356 -4.39 -15.17 -10.26
N PRO A 357 -3.84 -14.83 -11.45
CA PRO A 357 -4.43 -13.80 -12.31
C PRO A 357 -5.92 -14.01 -12.64
N ASP A 358 -6.36 -15.26 -12.78
CA ASP A 358 -7.75 -15.58 -13.08
C ASP A 358 -8.64 -15.73 -11.82
N ASP A 359 -8.01 -15.67 -10.63
CA ASP A 359 -8.67 -15.85 -9.33
C ASP A 359 -8.87 -14.52 -8.59
N HIS A 360 -8.75 -13.38 -9.27
CA HIS A 360 -9.10 -12.10 -8.66
C HIS A 360 -10.58 -12.07 -8.25
N VAL A 361 -10.87 -11.38 -7.15
CA VAL A 361 -12.22 -11.16 -6.64
C VAL A 361 -12.60 -9.74 -7.00
N ASP A 362 -13.70 -9.57 -7.72
CA ASP A 362 -14.28 -8.26 -7.96
C ASP A 362 -15.04 -7.82 -6.71
N TYR A 363 -14.36 -7.05 -5.86
CA TYR A 363 -14.93 -6.53 -4.63
C TYR A 363 -16.09 -5.56 -4.85
N ASN A 364 -16.24 -5.01 -6.06
CA ASN A 364 -17.40 -4.16 -6.39
C ASN A 364 -18.68 -4.98 -6.55
N ALA A 365 -18.54 -6.29 -6.80
CA ALA A 365 -19.66 -7.22 -6.96
C ALA A 365 -20.05 -7.92 -5.63
N VAL A 366 -19.23 -7.82 -4.59
CA VAL A 366 -19.49 -8.43 -3.27
C VAL A 366 -20.57 -7.64 -2.53
N LYS A 367 -21.67 -8.29 -2.15
CA LYS A 367 -22.73 -7.65 -1.38
C LYS A 367 -22.51 -7.86 0.12
N PRO A 368 -23.04 -6.98 0.98
CA PRO A 368 -22.96 -7.16 2.43
C PRO A 368 -23.55 -8.49 2.94
N ASP A 369 -24.57 -9.01 2.27
CA ASP A 369 -25.18 -10.31 2.59
C ASP A 369 -24.29 -11.50 2.20
N ASP A 370 -23.24 -11.28 1.40
CA ASP A 370 -22.28 -12.31 0.96
C ASP A 370 -21.14 -12.54 1.98
N TYR A 371 -21.06 -11.75 3.07
CA TYR A 371 -20.06 -11.92 4.13
C TYR A 371 -20.28 -13.18 5.02
N VAL A 372 -21.16 -14.09 4.59
CA VAL A 372 -21.31 -15.43 5.18
C VAL A 372 -20.05 -16.27 4.96
N ASP A 373 -19.29 -15.99 3.90
CA ASP A 373 -18.00 -16.62 3.60
C ASP A 373 -16.94 -15.57 3.23
N ALA A 374 -15.67 -15.88 3.38
CA ALA A 374 -14.60 -14.94 3.03
C ALA A 374 -14.58 -14.72 1.52
N PRO A 375 -14.63 -13.47 1.01
CA PRO A 375 -14.61 -13.22 -0.44
C PRO A 375 -13.44 -13.90 -1.18
N ASN A 376 -12.31 -14.10 -0.48
CA ASN A 376 -11.11 -14.72 -1.01
C ASN A 376 -10.93 -16.20 -0.64
N ARG A 377 -11.95 -16.91 -0.17
CA ARG A 377 -11.78 -18.30 0.30
C ARG A 377 -11.16 -19.21 -0.76
N LYS A 378 -11.50 -19.03 -2.04
CA LYS A 378 -10.86 -19.75 -3.16
C LYS A 378 -9.33 -19.63 -3.18
N ASN A 379 -8.79 -18.47 -2.77
CA ASN A 379 -7.35 -18.24 -2.72
C ASN A 379 -6.69 -19.00 -1.56
N LEU A 380 -7.36 -19.09 -0.40
CA LEU A 380 -6.95 -19.94 0.72
C LEU A 380 -6.91 -21.44 0.34
N GLN A 381 -7.80 -21.85 -0.55
CA GLN A 381 -7.89 -23.22 -1.03
C GLN A 381 -6.84 -23.57 -2.10
N SER A 382 -6.16 -22.57 -2.66
CA SER A 382 -5.20 -22.77 -3.75
C SER A 382 -4.03 -23.66 -3.31
N LYS A 383 -3.54 -24.51 -4.22
CA LYS A 383 -2.35 -25.35 -3.98
C LYS A 383 -1.13 -24.51 -3.60
N TYR A 384 -1.02 -23.31 -4.16
CA TYR A 384 0.07 -22.38 -3.88
C TYR A 384 0.00 -21.87 -2.44
N PHE A 385 -1.15 -21.37 -1.99
CA PHE A 385 -1.35 -20.93 -0.61
C PHE A 385 -1.03 -22.04 0.38
N LYS A 386 -1.60 -23.25 0.19
CA LYS A 386 -1.38 -24.40 1.08
C LYS A 386 0.10 -24.79 1.19
N LYS A 387 0.89 -24.61 0.14
CA LYS A 387 2.33 -24.87 0.16
C LYS A 387 3.09 -23.82 0.97
N VAL A 388 2.78 -22.54 0.80
CA VAL A 388 3.54 -21.44 1.41
C VAL A 388 3.15 -21.21 2.88
N ILE A 389 1.88 -21.38 3.22
CA ILE A 389 1.35 -20.98 4.53
C ILE A 389 1.98 -21.74 5.70
N VAL A 390 2.34 -23.02 5.52
CA VAL A 390 2.96 -23.84 6.59
C VAL A 390 4.27 -23.23 7.07
N LYS A 391 5.16 -22.87 6.12
CA LYS A 391 6.45 -22.26 6.44
C LYS A 391 6.30 -20.85 7.00
N MET A 392 5.35 -20.09 6.45
CA MET A 392 5.06 -18.76 6.95
C MET A 392 4.56 -18.79 8.40
N LEU A 393 3.64 -19.68 8.76
CA LEU A 393 3.15 -19.83 10.13
C LEU A 393 4.25 -20.29 11.10
N GLN A 394 5.15 -21.19 10.67
CA GLN A 394 6.35 -21.55 11.45
C GLN A 394 7.22 -20.33 11.76
N GLN A 395 7.44 -19.47 10.78
CA GLN A 395 8.22 -18.24 10.94
C GLN A 395 7.51 -17.24 11.86
N ILE A 396 6.20 -17.05 11.71
CA ILE A 396 5.41 -16.11 12.53
C ILE A 396 5.40 -16.56 14.00
N ASP A 397 5.16 -17.86 14.24
CA ASP A 397 5.20 -18.50 15.57
C ASP A 397 6.57 -18.37 16.23
N LYS A 398 7.66 -18.63 15.48
CA LYS A 398 9.05 -18.45 15.97
C LYS A 398 9.34 -17.02 16.41
N ASN A 399 8.69 -16.02 15.81
CA ASN A 399 8.80 -14.62 16.19
C ASN A 399 7.84 -14.21 17.33
N GLY A 400 7.04 -15.14 17.87
CA GLY A 400 6.10 -14.89 18.96
C GLY A 400 4.86 -14.09 18.54
N LEU A 401 4.55 -14.01 17.25
CA LEU A 401 3.47 -13.17 16.71
C LEU A 401 2.09 -13.84 16.74
N LEU A 402 2.00 -15.09 17.23
CA LEU A 402 0.75 -15.82 17.51
C LEU A 402 0.54 -16.05 19.02
N ASP A 403 1.22 -15.27 19.88
CA ASP A 403 1.03 -15.34 21.32
C ASP A 403 -0.23 -14.56 21.72
N SER A 404 -1.19 -15.24 22.38
CA SER A 404 -2.47 -14.65 22.79
C SER A 404 -2.35 -13.61 23.91
N SER A 405 -1.21 -13.57 24.61
CA SER A 405 -0.91 -12.59 25.65
C SER A 405 -0.51 -11.21 25.11
N ILE A 406 -0.17 -11.12 23.83
CA ILE A 406 0.04 -9.89 23.06
C ILE A 406 -1.33 -9.43 22.57
#